data_AF-A0A368ANM7-F1
#
_entry.id   AF-A0A368ANM7-F1
#
_cell.length_a   1.000
_cell.length_b   1.000
_cell.length_c   1.000
_cell.angle_alpha   90.00
_cell.angle_beta   90.00
_cell.angle_gamma   90.00
#
_symmetry.space_group_name_H-M   'P 1'
#
loop_
_entity.id
_entity.type
_entity.pdbx_description
1 polymer ?
#
loop_
_entity_poly.entity_id
_entity_poly.type
_entity_poly.pdbx_seq_one_letter_code
_entity_poly.pdbx_strand_id
1 'polypeptide(L)'
;MELNAWIDSLSPVSPSKVAAELLGEKRRTVDSWRRFECPPSFAAALNIVMKSGGRVDFNGIYNPFAQAVKEGTAKFTPRVRL
;
A
#
# COMPACT_ATOMS: atom_id res chain seq x y z
N MET A 1 -4.84 -10.73 2.05
CA MET A 1 -5.47 -9.57 2.72
C MET A 1 -5.01 -8.31 2.00
N GLU A 2 -5.88 -7.31 1.86
CA GLU A 2 -5.52 -6.06 1.20
C GLU A 2 -4.62 -5.16 2.07
N LEU A 3 -3.77 -4.36 1.43
CA LEU A 3 -2.81 -3.46 2.08
C LEU A 3 -3.48 -2.52 3.10
N ASN A 4 -4.57 -1.85 2.72
CA ASN A 4 -5.25 -0.91 3.60
C ASN A 4 -5.84 -1.61 4.84
N ALA A 5 -6.45 -2.77 4.66
CA ALA A 5 -7.01 -3.56 5.75
C ALA A 5 -5.91 -4.02 6.73
N TRP A 6 -4.74 -4.41 6.21
CA TRP A 6 -3.60 -4.75 7.06
C TRP A 6 -3.10 -3.52 7.83
N ILE A 7 -2.92 -2.37 7.18
CA ILE A 7 -2.51 -1.12 7.83
C ILE A 7 -3.49 -0.74 8.95
N ASP A 8 -4.80 -0.79 8.69
CA ASP A 8 -5.84 -0.48 9.67
C ASP A 8 -5.80 -1.45 10.87
N SER A 9 -5.39 -2.70 10.67
CA SER A 9 -5.26 -3.69 11.75
C SER A 9 -4.07 -3.45 12.69
N LEU A 10 -3.08 -2.63 12.30
CA LEU A 10 -1.89 -2.38 13.11
C LEU A 10 -2.16 -1.47 14.30
N SER A 11 -3.16 -0.59 14.21
CA SER A 11 -3.53 0.32 15.30
C SER A 11 -4.93 0.89 15.09
N PRO A 12 -5.78 0.90 16.13
CA PRO A 12 -7.10 1.55 16.04
C PRO A 12 -7.03 3.08 16.02
N VAL A 13 -5.90 3.68 16.43
CA VAL A 13 -5.77 5.15 16.59
C VAL A 13 -4.84 5.76 15.54
N SER A 14 -3.75 5.07 15.17
CA SER A 14 -2.72 5.65 14.31
C SER A 14 -2.13 4.65 13.30
N PRO A 15 -2.96 3.97 12.50
CA PRO A 15 -2.53 2.86 11.65
C PRO A 15 -1.42 3.25 10.67
N SER A 16 -1.53 4.39 9.97
CA SER A 16 -0.49 4.88 9.06
C SER A 16 0.84 5.18 9.75
N LYS A 17 0.81 5.62 11.02
CA LYS A 17 2.04 5.93 11.78
C LYS A 17 2.76 4.63 12.16
N VAL A 18 2.03 3.66 12.71
CA VAL A 18 2.60 2.36 13.11
C VAL A 18 3.12 1.60 11.88
N ALA A 19 2.38 1.60 10.77
CA ALA A 19 2.85 1.02 9.52
C ALA A 19 4.15 1.67 9.02
N ALA A 20 4.23 3.00 9.07
CA ALA A 20 5.42 3.74 8.64
C ALA A 20 6.65 3.38 9.49
N GLU A 21 6.51 3.33 10.81
CA GLU A 21 7.58 2.91 11.72
C GLU A 21 8.02 1.45 11.47
N LEU A 22 7.06 0.53 11.30
CA LEU A 22 7.34 -0.88 11.03
C LEU A 22 8.06 -1.11 9.69
N LEU A 23 7.70 -0.33 8.67
CA LEU A 23 8.22 -0.46 7.31
C LEU A 23 9.46 0.41 7.06
N GLY A 24 9.86 1.28 8.00
CA GLY A 24 10.95 2.23 7.79
C GLY A 24 10.62 3.32 6.77
N GLU A 25 9.33 3.67 6.64
CA GLU A 25 8.81 4.61 5.66
C GLU A 25 8.38 5.94 6.31
N LYS A 26 8.15 6.97 5.50
CA LYS A 26 7.50 8.20 6.01
C LYS A 26 6.00 7.97 6.13
N ARG A 27 5.37 8.49 7.19
CA ARG A 27 3.89 8.45 7.34
C ARG A 27 3.16 8.94 6.08
N ARG A 28 3.65 10.01 5.45
CA ARG A 28 3.07 10.56 4.21
C ARG A 28 3.11 9.57 3.04
N THR A 29 4.11 8.70 2.98
CA THR A 29 4.23 7.66 1.95
C THR A 29 3.16 6.59 2.16
N VAL A 30 2.95 6.16 3.40
CA VAL A 30 1.87 5.22 3.74
C VAL A 30 0.50 5.83 3.46
N ASP A 31 0.29 7.09 3.83
CA ASP A 31 -0.95 7.81 3.54
C ASP A 31 -1.19 7.93 2.03
N SER A 32 -0.15 8.16 1.21
CA SER A 32 -0.29 8.18 -0.25
C SER A 32 -0.70 6.82 -0.83
N TRP A 33 -0.20 5.71 -0.29
CA TRP A 33 -0.63 4.38 -0.70
C TRP A 33 -2.12 4.17 -0.38
N ARG A 34 -2.53 4.50 0.85
CA ARG A 34 -3.93 4.34 1.29
C ARG A 34 -4.93 5.12 0.45
N ARG A 35 -4.50 6.26 -0.09
CA ARG A 35 -5.31 7.16 -0.92
C ARG A 35 -5.19 6.89 -2.42
N PHE A 36 -4.49 5.82 -2.80
CA PHE A 36 -4.22 5.48 -4.19
C PHE A 36 -3.55 6.62 -4.97
N GLU A 37 -2.68 7.39 -4.30
CA GLU A 37 -1.88 8.47 -4.87
C GLU A 37 -0.62 7.93 -5.57
N CYS A 38 -0.06 6.85 -5.03
CA CYS A 38 1.00 6.11 -5.69
C CYS A 38 0.99 4.65 -5.21
N PRO A 39 1.31 3.68 -6.08
CA PRO A 39 1.54 2.31 -5.64
C PRO A 39 2.87 2.19 -4.88
N PRO A 40 3.00 1.26 -3.93
CA PRO A 40 4.30 0.93 -3.34
C PRO A 40 5.31 0.52 -4.41
N SER A 41 6.57 0.95 -4.25
CA SER A 41 7.67 0.44 -5.08
C SER A 41 7.83 -1.07 -4.86
N PHE A 42 8.51 -1.77 -5.77
CA PHE A 42 8.76 -3.21 -5.60
C PHE A 42 9.48 -3.52 -4.28
N ALA A 43 10.48 -2.71 -3.90
CA ALA A 43 11.19 -2.86 -2.62
C ALA A 43 10.27 -2.66 -1.41
N ALA A 44 9.40 -1.64 -1.45
CA ALA A 44 8.41 -1.41 -0.39
C ALA A 44 7.39 -2.56 -0.32
N ALA A 45 6.94 -3.06 -1.48
CA ALA A 45 6.03 -4.19 -1.55
C ALA A 45 6.65 -5.46 -0.96
N LEU A 46 7.90 -5.77 -1.29
CA LEU A 46 8.62 -6.89 -0.70
C LEU A 46 8.72 -6.73 0.83
N ASN A 47 9.04 -5.54 1.33
CA ASN A 47 9.11 -5.28 2.77
C ASN A 47 7.74 -5.45 3.45
N ILE A 48 6.65 -5.01 2.82
CA ILE A 48 5.27 -5.24 3.29
C ILE A 48 4.98 -6.75 3.39
N VAL A 49 5.30 -7.53 2.35
CA VAL A 49 5.09 -8.99 2.37
C VAL A 49 5.85 -9.63 3.54
N MET A 50 7.11 -9.27 3.73
CA MET A 50 7.95 -9.80 4.80
C MET A 50 7.46 -9.39 6.20
N LYS A 51 7.17 -8.10 6.43
CA LYS A 51 6.75 -7.57 7.73
C LYS A 51 5.32 -7.94 8.11
N SER A 52 4.46 -8.22 7.14
CA SER A 52 3.11 -8.74 7.39
C SER A 52 3.09 -10.26 7.65
N GLY A 53 4.23 -10.95 7.50
CA GLY A 53 4.29 -12.41 7.61
C GLY A 53 3.51 -13.13 6.49
N GLY A 54 3.45 -12.53 5.30
CA GLY A 54 2.71 -13.06 4.15
C GLY A 54 1.19 -12.87 4.22
N ARG A 55 0.65 -12.19 5.24
CA ARG A 55 -0.78 -11.85 5.30
C ARG A 55 -1.19 -10.94 4.14
N VAL A 56 -0.29 -10.03 3.77
CA VAL A 56 -0.38 -9.21 2.56
C VAL A 56 0.61 -9.77 1.55
N ASP A 57 0.13 -10.10 0.36
CA ASP A 57 0.91 -10.54 -0.79
C ASP A 57 0.91 -9.48 -1.89
N PHE A 58 1.58 -9.73 -3.02
CA PHE A 58 1.62 -8.77 -4.13
C PHE A 58 0.24 -8.47 -4.71
N ASN A 59 -0.67 -9.44 -4.70
CA ASN A 59 -2.05 -9.23 -5.16
C ASN A 59 -2.80 -8.28 -4.21
N GLY A 60 -2.70 -8.51 -2.90
CA GLY A 60 -3.28 -7.62 -1.88
C GLY A 60 -2.62 -6.24 -1.81
N ILE A 61 -1.47 -6.06 -2.45
CA ILE A 61 -0.87 -4.74 -2.65
C ILE A 61 -1.41 -4.10 -3.92
N TYR A 62 -1.32 -4.76 -5.07
CA TYR A 62 -1.49 -4.12 -6.37
C TYR A 62 -2.89 -4.22 -6.99
N ASN A 63 -3.71 -5.21 -6.63
CA ASN A 63 -5.07 -5.33 -7.16
C ASN A 63 -5.95 -4.10 -6.83
N PRO A 64 -5.90 -3.51 -5.61
CA PRO A 64 -6.64 -2.28 -5.32
C PRO A 64 -6.23 -1.11 -6.20
N PHE A 65 -4.94 -1.00 -6.54
CA PHE A 65 -4.46 0.06 -7.43
C PHE A 65 -4.94 -0.17 -8.86
N ALA A 66 -4.89 -1.41 -9.36
CA ALA A 66 -5.42 -1.76 -10.68
C ALA A 66 -6.93 -1.48 -10.77
N GLN A 67 -7.68 -1.80 -9.71
CA GLN A 67 -9.10 -1.48 -9.60
C GLN A 67 -9.34 0.04 -9.57
N ALA A 68 -8.58 0.80 -8.77
CA ALA A 68 -8.70 2.25 -8.72
C ALA A 68 -8.40 2.92 -10.07
N VAL A 69 -7.46 2.37 -10.85
CA VAL A 69 -7.19 2.83 -12.23
C VAL A 69 -8.39 2.53 -13.13
N LYS A 70 -8.94 1.31 -13.08
CA LYS A 70 -10.10 0.90 -13.89
C LYS A 70 -11.34 1.75 -13.58
N GLU A 71 -11.51 2.15 -12.33
CA GLU A 71 -12.65 2.95 -11.85
C GLU A 71 -12.43 4.46 -12.01
N GLY A 72 -11.23 4.90 -12.43
CA GLY A 72 -10.89 6.32 -12.56
C GLY A 72 -10.73 7.06 -11.23
N THR A 73 -10.56 6.34 -10.12
CA THR A 73 -10.38 6.90 -8.77
C THR A 73 -8.92 7.01 -8.34
N ALA A 74 -8.00 6.37 -9.08
CA ALA A 74 -6.56 6.51 -8.88
C ALA A 74 -6.09 7.95 -9.15
N LYS A 75 -5.18 8.45 -8.32
CA LYS A 75 -4.58 9.79 -8.48
C LYS A 75 -3.20 9.77 -9.11
N PHE A 76 -2.85 8.65 -9.75
CA PHE A 76 -1.65 8.49 -10.57
C PHE A 76 -2.02 7.93 -11.93
N THR A 77 -1.15 8.20 -12.91
CA THR A 77 -1.26 7.62 -14.25
C THR A 77 -0.25 6.49 -14.38
N PRO A 78 -0.67 5.23 -14.56
CA PRO A 78 0.26 4.15 -14.82
C PRO A 78 0.96 4.39 -16.16
N ARG A 79 2.29 4.49 -16.11
CA ARG A 79 3.12 4.59 -17.33
C ARG A 79 3.43 3.18 -17.80
N VAL A 80 2.55 2.60 -18.63
CA VAL A 80 2.87 1.39 -19.38
C VAL A 80 3.75 1.81 -20.55
N ARG A 81 5.04 1.50 -20.50
CA ARG A 81 5.90 1.51 -21.69
C ARG A 81 5.83 0.11 -22.25
N LEU A 82 5.13 -0.04 -23.38
CA LEU A 82 5.14 -1.25 -24.20
C LEU A 82 6.48 -1.36 -24.93
#